data_AF-A0A0B7BHV9-F1
#
_entry.id   AF-A0A0B7BHV9-F1
#
_cell.length_a   1.000
_cell.length_b   1.000
_cell.length_c   1.000
_cell.angle_alpha   90.00
_cell.angle_beta   90.00
_cell.angle_gamma   90.00
#
_symmetry.space_group_name_H-M   'P 1'
#
loop_
_entity.id
_entity.type
_entity.pdbx_description
1 polymer ?
#
loop_
_entity_poly.entity_id
_entity_poly.type
_entity_poly.pdbx_seq_one_letter_code
_entity_poly.pdbx_strand_id
1 'polypeptide(L)'
;ASTTRTSNSGQGSQLGRPGGCGNQRGAIQGAQTIQRGRGRGLPVAARATRGGYRRVAGAGNTTNDSIDNWIDAGHQPPNPDILFESVPGLQCNTDGFTEAQFIELFIDENFVNNLVLQTNLYAQQYRDGLDQERLAKFQWKDVDYVEMKKFLGMSLLMGIIKLPNIRNYWSTKSLYNLPVFRSVMSRNRYFDILKYLHFNDNAHLPAKDDPAYDRLYKIRPVVDHLFDKFQQVYQPRRDVCVDESLLLWKGRLLFRQYIPLKRARFGIKIYLCCESDGEVSG
;
A
#
# COMPACT_ATOMS: atom_id res chain seq x y z
N ALA A 1 70.39 -27.84 -40.54
CA ALA A 1 70.18 -26.61 -39.77
C ALA A 1 69.55 -27.00 -38.42
N SER A 2 70.35 -27.20 -37.36
CA SER A 2 70.96 -26.19 -36.47
C SER A 2 69.92 -25.68 -35.44
N THR A 3 69.81 -26.33 -34.27
CA THR A 3 70.47 -25.98 -32.97
C THR A 3 69.59 -25.04 -32.12
N THR A 4 69.45 -25.13 -30.78
CA THR A 4 70.23 -25.87 -29.77
C THR A 4 69.41 -26.17 -28.48
N ARG A 5 69.85 -27.21 -27.77
CA ARG A 5 69.80 -27.51 -26.31
C ARG A 5 69.79 -26.27 -25.38
N THR A 6 69.31 -26.33 -24.13
CA THR A 6 69.97 -27.00 -22.98
C THR A 6 69.05 -27.55 -21.87
N SER A 7 69.66 -28.28 -20.93
CA SER A 7 69.08 -29.13 -19.88
C SER A 7 69.56 -28.78 -18.46
N ASN A 8 68.79 -29.18 -17.44
CA ASN A 8 69.17 -29.70 -16.10
C ASN A 8 68.00 -29.41 -15.12
N SER A 9 67.41 -30.33 -14.35
CA SER A 9 67.91 -31.39 -13.45
C SER A 9 68.43 -30.89 -12.10
N GLY A 10 67.67 -31.12 -11.03
CA GLY A 10 68.05 -30.89 -9.63
C GLY A 10 67.04 -31.51 -8.66
N GLN A 11 67.51 -32.33 -7.72
CA GLN A 11 66.69 -33.09 -6.75
C GLN A 11 66.68 -32.44 -5.36
N GLY A 12 65.79 -32.93 -4.47
CA GLY A 12 65.85 -32.74 -3.01
C GLY A 12 64.57 -32.11 -2.45
N SER A 13 63.65 -32.75 -1.73
CA SER A 13 63.67 -33.75 -0.63
C SER A 13 63.47 -33.14 0.77
N GLN A 14 62.32 -33.48 1.35
CA GLN A 14 62.07 -33.74 2.79
C GLN A 14 61.91 -32.60 3.82
N LEU A 15 60.75 -32.71 4.51
CA LEU A 15 60.50 -32.62 5.96
C LEU A 15 60.67 -31.28 6.72
N GLY A 16 59.64 -30.92 7.51
CA GLY A 16 59.70 -29.77 8.42
C GLY A 16 58.38 -29.29 9.05
N ARG A 17 57.67 -30.13 9.81
CA ARG A 17 56.87 -29.69 10.98
C ARG A 17 57.75 -29.92 12.23
N PRO A 18 57.73 -29.10 13.30
CA PRO A 18 56.53 -28.98 14.15
C PRO A 18 56.38 -27.67 15.00
N GLY A 19 55.31 -27.62 15.82
CA GLY A 19 55.18 -26.73 16.98
C GLY A 19 54.56 -25.35 16.69
N GLY A 20 53.76 -24.76 17.58
CA GLY A 20 53.31 -25.21 18.90
C GLY A 20 52.69 -24.06 19.71
N CYS A 21 52.00 -24.38 20.83
CA CYS A 21 51.20 -23.47 21.68
C CYS A 21 49.94 -22.88 20.98
N GLY A 22 48.73 -22.89 21.57
CA GLY A 22 48.38 -22.72 23.00
C GLY A 22 48.27 -21.21 23.29
N ASN A 23 47.34 -20.65 24.05
CA ASN A 23 46.34 -21.11 25.04
C ASN A 23 45.29 -19.98 25.22
N GLN A 24 44.10 -20.11 25.82
CA GLN A 24 43.36 -21.20 26.51
C GLN A 24 41.85 -20.82 26.59
N ARG A 25 40.98 -21.76 27.03
CA ARG A 25 39.75 -21.62 27.86
C ARG A 25 38.80 -20.40 27.70
N GLY A 26 37.47 -20.57 27.76
CA GLY A 26 36.72 -21.78 28.08
C GLY A 26 35.20 -21.59 28.04
N ALA A 27 34.47 -22.67 28.31
CA ALA A 27 33.02 -22.66 28.44
C ALA A 27 32.56 -22.07 29.78
N ILE A 28 31.32 -21.60 29.84
CA ILE A 28 30.36 -21.84 30.94
C ILE A 28 28.94 -21.54 30.45
N GLN A 29 27.98 -22.34 30.92
CA GLN A 29 26.54 -22.22 30.66
C GLN A 29 25.94 -21.06 31.48
N GLY A 30 24.79 -20.51 31.07
CA GLY A 30 24.05 -19.60 31.94
C GLY A 30 22.85 -18.92 31.28
N ALA A 31 21.67 -19.51 31.42
CA ALA A 31 20.42 -18.82 31.09
C ALA A 31 20.10 -17.76 32.16
N GLN A 32 19.69 -16.56 31.75
CA GLN A 32 18.95 -15.64 32.62
C GLN A 32 17.82 -14.94 31.88
N THR A 33 16.61 -15.46 32.08
CA THR A 33 15.37 -14.72 31.88
C THR A 33 15.28 -13.64 32.97
N ILE A 34 15.28 -12.35 32.61
CA ILE A 34 14.97 -11.28 33.56
C ILE A 34 13.62 -10.65 33.20
N GLN A 35 12.59 -11.04 33.95
CA GLN A 35 11.37 -10.24 34.10
C GLN A 35 11.63 -9.11 35.11
N ARG A 36 11.49 -7.85 34.70
CA ARG A 36 11.26 -6.68 35.56
C ARG A 36 10.47 -5.64 34.76
N GLY A 37 9.36 -5.06 35.22
CA GLY A 37 8.53 -5.39 36.38
C GLY A 37 7.23 -4.57 36.34
N ARG A 38 6.11 -5.15 36.80
CA ARG A 38 4.84 -4.43 37.02
C ARG A 38 4.76 -3.94 38.47
N GLY A 39 4.24 -2.74 38.68
CA GLY A 39 3.79 -2.25 39.99
C GLY A 39 4.05 -0.74 40.17
N ARG A 40 3.14 0.05 40.77
CA ARG A 40 1.80 -0.23 41.32
C ARG A 40 0.88 0.99 41.11
N GLY A 41 -0.44 0.80 41.10
CA GLY A 41 -1.41 1.90 41.32
C GLY A 41 -1.29 2.44 42.76
N LEU A 42 -1.96 3.52 43.15
CA LEU A 42 -3.42 3.75 43.22
C LEU A 42 -3.66 5.24 43.61
N PRO A 43 -4.89 5.80 43.70
CA PRO A 43 -6.20 5.14 43.72
C PRO A 43 -7.25 5.65 42.71
N VAL A 44 -8.35 4.91 42.65
CA VAL A 44 -9.58 5.25 41.91
C VAL A 44 -10.56 5.98 42.85
N ALA A 45 -10.81 7.25 42.57
CA ALA A 45 -12.00 8.03 42.92
C ALA A 45 -12.02 9.26 41.98
N ALA A 46 -13.14 9.80 41.49
CA ALA A 46 -14.49 9.76 42.04
C ALA A 46 -15.54 9.11 41.12
N ARG A 47 -16.59 8.63 41.80
CA ARG A 47 -17.74 7.92 41.25
C ARG A 47 -18.79 8.94 40.79
N ALA A 48 -18.74 9.37 39.53
CA ALA A 48 -19.88 10.07 38.92
C ALA A 48 -21.08 9.12 38.91
N THR A 49 -22.12 9.47 39.67
CA THR A 49 -23.27 8.61 39.93
C THR A 49 -24.03 8.30 38.65
N ARG A 50 -24.39 7.02 38.47
CA ARG A 50 -25.46 6.64 37.54
C ARG A 50 -26.71 7.44 37.92
N GLY A 51 -27.16 8.32 37.02
CA GLY A 51 -28.52 8.83 37.03
C GLY A 51 -29.47 7.66 36.76
N GLY A 52 -29.87 6.97 37.83
CA GLY A 52 -30.88 5.93 37.74
C GLY A 52 -32.22 6.57 37.41
N TYR A 53 -32.71 6.37 36.19
CA TYR A 53 -34.09 6.69 35.86
C TYR A 53 -35.01 5.87 36.77
N ARG A 54 -35.58 6.57 37.76
CA ARG A 54 -36.55 6.02 38.70
C ARG A 54 -37.75 5.58 37.87
N ARG A 55 -38.11 4.29 37.90
CA ARG A 55 -39.40 3.84 37.37
C ARG A 55 -40.49 4.53 38.18
N VAL A 56 -41.13 5.54 37.60
CA VAL A 56 -42.49 5.92 37.98
C VAL A 56 -43.39 4.92 37.27
N ALA A 57 -44.07 4.07 38.03
CA ALA A 57 -45.13 3.25 37.49
C ALA A 57 -46.34 4.16 37.22
N GLY A 58 -46.50 4.57 35.97
CA GLY A 58 -47.69 5.25 35.44
C GLY A 58 -48.26 4.39 34.31
N ALA A 59 -49.54 4.06 34.39
CA ALA A 59 -50.18 3.10 33.48
C ALA A 59 -50.49 3.70 32.11
N GLY A 60 -50.56 2.85 31.08
CA GLY A 60 -51.22 3.20 29.82
C GLY A 60 -50.54 2.69 28.56
N ASN A 61 -51.26 1.80 27.87
CA ASN A 61 -51.22 1.51 26.43
C ASN A 61 -49.97 0.87 25.81
N THR A 62 -50.18 -0.39 25.43
CA THR A 62 -49.56 -1.06 24.30
C THR A 62 -49.71 -0.26 23.01
N THR A 63 -48.59 0.04 22.35
CA THR A 63 -48.52 0.25 20.90
C THR A 63 -47.36 -0.59 20.35
N ASN A 64 -47.61 -1.32 19.28
CA ASN A 64 -46.55 -1.98 18.52
C ASN A 64 -45.68 -0.89 17.88
N ASP A 65 -44.43 -0.74 18.32
CA ASP A 65 -43.43 -0.03 17.53
C ASP A 65 -43.04 -0.92 16.35
N SER A 66 -43.81 -0.80 15.27
CA SER A 66 -43.48 -1.35 13.97
C SER A 66 -42.19 -0.72 13.46
N ILE A 67 -41.12 -1.48 13.55
CA ILE A 67 -39.95 -1.33 12.68
C ILE A 67 -40.45 -1.29 11.23
N ASP A 68 -39.85 -0.43 10.39
CA ASP A 68 -40.18 -0.20 8.97
C ASP A 68 -41.32 0.79 8.62
N ASN A 69 -41.47 1.89 9.36
CA ASN A 69 -42.08 3.11 8.79
C ASN A 69 -41.06 3.89 7.96
N TRP A 70 -40.86 3.46 6.71
CA TRP A 70 -40.25 4.30 5.68
C TRP A 70 -41.14 5.51 5.41
N ILE A 71 -40.67 6.71 5.75
CA ILE A 71 -41.35 7.95 5.38
C ILE A 71 -40.95 8.26 3.94
N ASP A 72 -41.86 8.00 2.99
CA ASP A 72 -41.75 8.55 1.64
C ASP A 72 -41.70 10.09 1.77
N ALA A 73 -40.60 10.68 1.33
CA ALA A 73 -40.38 12.12 1.43
C ALA A 73 -41.25 12.93 0.44
N GLY A 74 -42.10 12.26 -0.35
CA GLY A 74 -42.91 12.88 -1.39
C GLY A 74 -42.08 13.45 -2.54
N HIS A 75 -40.82 13.00 -2.66
CA HIS A 75 -39.92 13.45 -3.71
C HIS A 75 -40.28 12.79 -5.03
N GLN A 76 -41.27 13.37 -5.72
CA GLN A 76 -41.40 13.15 -7.15
C GLN A 76 -40.11 13.65 -7.82
N PRO A 77 -39.34 12.77 -8.49
CA PRO A 77 -38.13 13.21 -9.16
C PRO A 77 -38.51 14.26 -10.22
N PRO A 78 -37.81 15.40 -10.30
CA PRO A 78 -38.07 16.39 -11.33
C PRO A 78 -37.72 15.77 -12.69
N ASN A 79 -38.77 15.45 -13.45
CA ASN A 79 -38.78 14.74 -14.73
C ASN A 79 -38.59 13.20 -14.65
N PRO A 80 -39.63 12.38 -14.94
CA PRO A 80 -39.48 10.93 -15.10
C PRO A 80 -38.72 10.56 -16.40
N ASP A 81 -38.71 11.45 -17.39
CA ASP A 81 -38.11 11.23 -18.71
C ASP A 81 -36.74 11.92 -18.80
N ILE A 82 -35.78 11.50 -17.96
CA ILE A 82 -34.37 11.77 -18.21
C ILE A 82 -33.93 10.87 -19.37
N LEU A 83 -34.01 11.42 -20.59
CA LEU A 83 -33.52 10.75 -21.79
C LEU A 83 -32.02 10.48 -21.66
N PHE A 84 -31.66 9.20 -21.64
CA PHE A 84 -30.28 8.76 -21.58
C PHE A 84 -29.72 8.62 -23.00
N GLU A 85 -29.14 9.71 -23.51
CA GLU A 85 -28.71 9.82 -24.92
C GLU A 85 -27.28 9.32 -25.19
N SER A 86 -26.46 9.15 -24.15
CA SER A 86 -25.06 8.70 -24.32
C SER A 86 -24.95 7.21 -24.61
N VAL A 87 -24.00 6.81 -25.46
CA VAL A 87 -23.70 5.40 -25.75
C VAL A 87 -22.84 4.81 -24.60
N PRO A 88 -23.35 3.81 -23.83
CA PRO A 88 -22.58 3.18 -22.77
C PRO A 88 -21.40 2.37 -23.29
N GLY A 89 -20.39 2.18 -22.44
CA GLY A 89 -19.22 1.35 -22.73
C GLY A 89 -17.94 2.17 -22.92
N LEU A 90 -16.92 1.51 -23.49
CA LEU A 90 -15.62 2.12 -23.79
C LEU A 90 -15.78 3.22 -24.84
N GLN A 91 -15.23 4.40 -24.55
CA GLN A 91 -15.31 5.58 -25.41
C GLN A 91 -14.14 5.69 -26.42
N CYS A 92 -13.22 4.73 -26.41
CA CYS A 92 -12.10 4.63 -27.33
C CYS A 92 -12.12 3.29 -28.07
N ASN A 93 -11.57 3.25 -29.29
CA ASN A 93 -11.37 1.98 -29.99
C ASN A 93 -10.22 1.21 -29.31
N THR A 94 -10.52 0.00 -28.85
CA THR A 94 -9.58 -0.94 -28.21
C THR A 94 -9.34 -2.22 -29.03
N ASP A 95 -9.73 -2.24 -30.30
CA ASP A 95 -9.53 -3.38 -31.20
C ASP A 95 -8.04 -3.74 -31.30
N GLY A 96 -7.72 -5.01 -31.03
CA GLY A 96 -6.34 -5.50 -31.05
C GLY A 96 -5.44 -5.02 -29.90
N PHE A 97 -6.00 -4.37 -28.87
CA PHE A 97 -5.23 -4.01 -27.68
C PHE A 97 -4.70 -5.24 -26.94
N THR A 98 -3.43 -5.19 -26.54
CA THR A 98 -2.86 -6.07 -25.52
C THR A 98 -3.37 -5.71 -24.13
N GLU A 99 -3.24 -6.63 -23.18
CA GLU A 99 -3.63 -6.43 -21.78
C GLU A 99 -2.88 -5.26 -21.13
N ALA A 100 -1.64 -4.99 -21.57
CA ALA A 100 -0.86 -3.83 -21.15
C ALA A 100 -1.48 -2.52 -21.64
N GLN A 101 -1.95 -2.46 -22.89
CA GLN A 101 -2.56 -1.26 -23.47
C GLN A 101 -3.90 -0.90 -22.80
N PHE A 102 -4.68 -1.89 -22.36
CA PHE A 102 -5.86 -1.64 -21.51
C PHE A 102 -5.51 -0.98 -20.17
N ILE A 103 -4.37 -1.34 -19.56
CA ILE A 103 -3.90 -0.69 -18.33
C ILE A 103 -3.39 0.73 -18.61
N GLU A 104 -2.73 0.94 -19.76
CA GLU A 104 -2.19 2.23 -20.20
C GLU A 104 -3.26 3.29 -20.53
N LEU A 105 -4.53 2.89 -20.73
CA LEU A 105 -5.66 3.82 -20.76
C LEU A 105 -5.82 4.63 -19.46
N PHE A 106 -5.53 4.00 -18.32
CA PHE A 106 -5.64 4.61 -16.99
C PHE A 106 -4.28 5.05 -16.43
N ILE A 107 -3.24 4.23 -16.65
CA ILE A 107 -1.86 4.45 -16.21
C ILE A 107 -1.04 4.90 -17.42
N ASP A 108 -1.34 6.10 -17.91
CA ASP A 108 -0.72 6.65 -19.11
C ASP A 108 0.72 7.15 -18.88
N GLU A 109 1.36 7.59 -19.97
CA GLU A 109 2.74 8.08 -19.92
C GLU A 109 2.92 9.30 -18.98
N ASN A 110 1.96 10.23 -18.98
CA ASN A 110 2.01 11.42 -18.13
C ASN A 110 1.94 11.04 -16.65
N PHE A 111 1.07 10.10 -16.30
CA PHE A 111 0.97 9.56 -14.95
C PHE A 111 2.28 8.92 -14.50
N VAL A 112 2.86 8.01 -15.29
CA VAL A 112 4.12 7.35 -14.93
C VAL A 112 5.27 8.35 -14.84
N ASN A 113 5.34 9.36 -15.72
CA ASN A 113 6.33 10.43 -15.64
C ASN A 113 6.14 11.30 -14.39
N ASN A 114 4.91 11.58 -13.96
CA ASN A 114 4.63 12.23 -12.69
C ASN A 114 5.12 11.39 -11.49
N LEU A 115 4.84 10.08 -11.47
CA LEU A 115 5.35 9.17 -10.43
C LEU A 115 6.88 9.20 -10.34
N VAL A 116 7.57 9.16 -11.47
CA VAL A 116 9.04 9.25 -11.56
C VAL A 116 9.54 10.56 -10.96
N LEU A 117 9.00 11.69 -11.43
CA LEU A 117 9.37 13.03 -10.96
C LEU A 117 9.19 13.16 -9.44
N GLN A 118 8.01 12.82 -8.93
CA GLN A 118 7.64 13.02 -7.53
C GLN A 118 8.37 12.04 -6.58
N THR A 119 8.62 10.80 -7.01
CA THR A 119 9.41 9.82 -6.26
C THR A 119 10.87 10.25 -6.12
N ASN A 120 11.49 10.73 -7.22
CA ASN A 120 12.87 11.22 -7.19
C ASN A 120 13.00 12.50 -6.36
N LEU A 121 12.08 13.46 -6.54
CA LEU A 121 12.01 14.68 -5.74
C LEU A 121 11.84 14.38 -4.25
N TYR A 122 10.98 13.44 -3.88
CA TYR A 122 10.82 13.07 -2.47
C TYR A 122 12.06 12.39 -1.88
N ALA A 123 12.78 11.58 -2.65
CA ALA A 123 14.04 11.01 -2.19
C ALA A 123 15.10 12.10 -1.90
N GLN A 124 15.12 13.18 -2.68
CA GLN A 124 15.96 14.37 -2.43
C GLN A 124 15.50 15.12 -1.18
N GLN A 125 14.20 15.46 -1.08
CA GLN A 125 13.62 16.12 0.11
C GLN A 125 13.86 15.33 1.41
N TYR A 126 13.78 14.00 1.35
CA TYR A 126 14.10 13.13 2.47
C TYR A 126 15.60 13.17 2.83
N ARG A 127 16.48 13.17 1.83
CA ARG A 127 17.95 13.25 2.00
C ARG A 127 18.36 14.53 2.69
N ASP A 128 17.77 15.66 2.30
CA ASP A 128 18.14 16.97 2.81
C ASP A 128 17.67 17.19 4.26
N GLY A 129 16.70 16.40 4.72
CA GLY A 129 16.28 16.29 6.12
C GLY A 129 17.06 15.27 6.98
N LEU A 130 18.22 14.79 6.53
CA LEU A 130 19.05 13.83 7.27
C LEU A 130 20.15 14.50 8.10
N ASP A 131 20.38 13.93 9.29
CA ASP A 131 21.65 14.12 10.00
C ASP A 131 22.83 13.46 9.26
N GLN A 132 24.05 13.86 9.64
CA GLN A 132 25.28 13.44 8.98
C GLN A 132 25.50 11.91 9.01
N GLU A 133 25.04 11.22 10.07
CA GLU A 133 25.20 9.76 10.20
C GLU A 133 24.28 9.01 9.22
N ARG A 134 23.03 9.48 9.09
CA ARG A 134 22.06 8.91 8.14
C ARG A 134 22.39 9.30 6.71
N LEU A 135 22.92 10.52 6.47
CA LEU A 135 23.35 10.96 5.15
C LEU A 135 24.50 10.09 4.61
N ALA A 136 25.48 9.74 5.46
CA ALA A 136 26.58 8.82 5.09
C ALA A 136 26.08 7.39 4.74
N LYS A 137 24.87 7.03 5.15
CA LYS A 137 24.20 5.74 4.87
C LYS A 137 23.11 5.86 3.81
N PHE A 138 22.84 7.06 3.29
CA PHE A 138 21.81 7.29 2.30
C PHE A 138 22.28 6.78 0.94
N GLN A 139 21.58 5.77 0.43
CA GLN A 139 21.78 5.24 -0.91
C GLN A 139 20.46 5.38 -1.67
N TRP A 140 20.49 6.23 -2.70
CA TRP A 140 19.41 6.38 -3.66
C TRP A 140 20.02 6.50 -5.05
N LYS A 141 19.32 5.90 -6.01
CA LYS A 141 19.51 6.12 -7.43
C LYS A 141 18.15 6.59 -7.93
N ASP A 142 18.12 7.63 -8.75
CA ASP A 142 16.87 8.07 -9.37
C ASP A 142 16.24 6.94 -10.20
N VAL A 143 14.92 6.86 -10.12
CA VAL A 143 14.07 5.94 -10.88
C VAL A 143 13.85 6.54 -12.26
N ASP A 144 13.87 5.71 -13.30
CA ASP A 144 13.48 6.10 -14.66
C ASP A 144 12.09 5.55 -15.03
N TYR A 145 11.53 6.01 -16.14
CA TYR A 145 10.22 5.59 -16.65
C TYR A 145 10.08 4.07 -16.78
N VAL A 146 11.10 3.39 -17.30
CA VAL A 146 11.09 1.93 -17.51
C VAL A 146 11.16 1.20 -16.18
N GLU A 147 11.95 1.69 -15.23
CA GLU A 147 12.05 1.14 -13.89
C GLU A 147 10.75 1.35 -13.08
N MET A 148 10.07 2.48 -13.24
CA MET A 148 8.76 2.72 -12.65
C MET A 148 7.69 1.79 -13.24
N LYS A 149 7.63 1.60 -14.58
CA LYS A 149 6.72 0.61 -15.19
C LYS A 149 6.99 -0.81 -14.69
N LYS A 150 8.26 -1.20 -14.50
CA LYS A 150 8.63 -2.49 -13.87
C LYS A 150 8.12 -2.59 -12.43
N PHE A 151 8.29 -1.54 -11.62
CA PHE A 151 7.81 -1.50 -10.24
C PHE A 151 6.27 -1.64 -10.16
N LEU A 152 5.53 -0.92 -11.01
CA LEU A 152 4.07 -1.02 -11.11
C LEU A 152 3.62 -2.42 -11.58
N GLY A 153 4.21 -2.94 -12.66
CA GLY A 153 3.90 -4.28 -13.17
C GLY A 153 4.16 -5.39 -12.14
N MET A 154 5.26 -5.30 -11.38
CA MET A 154 5.52 -6.20 -10.25
C MET A 154 4.49 -6.04 -9.14
N SER A 155 4.06 -4.82 -8.83
CA SER A 155 3.03 -4.54 -7.82
C SER A 155 1.67 -5.14 -8.22
N LEU A 156 1.29 -5.02 -9.50
CA LEU A 156 0.10 -5.64 -10.09
C LEU A 156 0.19 -7.18 -10.08
N LEU A 157 1.38 -7.75 -10.35
CA LEU A 157 1.59 -9.21 -10.25
C LEU A 157 1.49 -9.72 -8.80
N MET A 158 1.94 -8.95 -7.80
CA MET A 158 1.64 -9.20 -6.38
C MET A 158 0.16 -8.95 -6.03
N GLY A 159 -0.58 -8.29 -6.92
CA GLY A 159 -2.05 -8.23 -6.95
C GLY A 159 -2.66 -9.61 -7.12
N ILE A 160 -2.13 -10.39 -8.07
CA ILE A 160 -2.62 -11.71 -8.48
C ILE A 160 -2.01 -12.83 -7.62
N ILE A 161 -0.68 -12.92 -7.60
CA ILE A 161 0.05 -13.95 -6.86
C ILE A 161 0.24 -13.45 -5.42
N LYS A 162 -0.56 -13.94 -4.47
CA LYS A 162 -0.46 -13.56 -3.05
C LYS A 162 0.47 -14.47 -2.26
N LEU A 163 1.63 -13.95 -1.84
CA LEU A 163 2.52 -14.63 -0.89
C LEU A 163 2.37 -14.10 0.56
N PRO A 164 2.58 -14.94 1.60
CA PRO A 164 2.41 -14.53 3.00
C PRO A 164 3.35 -13.42 3.48
N ASN A 165 4.47 -13.20 2.79
CA ASN A 165 5.41 -12.13 3.07
C ASN A 165 5.96 -11.58 1.76
N ILE A 166 6.00 -10.25 1.62
CA ILE A 166 6.50 -9.57 0.43
C ILE A 166 7.98 -9.90 0.11
N ARG A 167 8.80 -10.28 1.09
CA ARG A 167 10.18 -10.75 0.82
C ARG A 167 10.23 -12.12 0.13
N ASN A 168 9.15 -12.91 0.16
CA ASN A 168 9.13 -14.24 -0.44
C ASN A 168 9.07 -14.21 -1.97
N TYR A 169 8.64 -13.10 -2.60
CA TYR A 169 8.62 -12.99 -4.08
C TYR A 169 10.02 -13.14 -4.69
N TRP A 170 11.07 -12.81 -3.94
CA TRP A 170 12.48 -13.00 -4.34
C TRP A 170 13.13 -14.25 -3.71
N SER A 171 12.33 -15.20 -3.20
CA SER A 171 12.89 -16.42 -2.63
C SER A 171 13.41 -17.37 -3.72
N THR A 172 14.46 -18.11 -3.37
CA THR A 172 14.96 -19.26 -4.15
C THR A 172 14.52 -20.60 -3.55
N LYS A 173 13.82 -20.59 -2.40
CA LYS A 173 13.25 -21.81 -1.80
C LYS A 173 12.18 -22.39 -2.71
N SER A 174 12.16 -23.71 -2.89
CA SER A 174 11.23 -24.42 -3.79
C SER A 174 9.78 -23.94 -3.69
N LEU A 175 9.22 -23.80 -2.48
CA LEU A 175 7.84 -23.36 -2.24
C LEU A 175 7.50 -21.92 -2.68
N TYR A 176 8.50 -21.08 -2.92
CA TYR A 176 8.35 -19.65 -3.24
C TYR A 176 9.26 -19.20 -4.39
N ASN A 177 9.72 -20.15 -5.22
CA ASN A 177 10.65 -19.87 -6.31
C ASN A 177 9.93 -19.23 -7.50
N LEU A 178 9.84 -17.90 -7.52
CA LEU A 178 9.24 -17.13 -8.61
C LEU A 178 10.35 -16.35 -9.37
N PRO A 179 10.89 -16.88 -10.48
CA PRO A 179 12.03 -16.27 -11.17
C PRO A 179 11.75 -14.86 -11.69
N VAL A 180 10.51 -14.59 -12.13
CA VAL A 180 10.08 -13.32 -12.72
C VAL A 180 10.40 -12.10 -11.84
N PHE A 181 10.21 -12.19 -10.53
CA PHE A 181 10.45 -11.05 -9.64
C PHE A 181 11.93 -10.68 -9.57
N ARG A 182 12.83 -11.67 -9.50
CA ARG A 182 14.27 -11.44 -9.43
C ARG A 182 14.92 -11.13 -10.77
N SER A 183 14.31 -11.51 -11.90
CA SER A 183 14.78 -11.12 -13.24
C SER A 183 14.36 -9.70 -13.62
N VAL A 184 13.25 -9.18 -13.09
CA VAL A 184 12.76 -7.82 -13.40
C VAL A 184 13.43 -6.75 -12.54
N MET A 185 13.53 -6.96 -11.22
CA MET A 185 14.10 -5.98 -10.28
C MET A 185 14.69 -6.66 -9.04
N SER A 186 15.77 -6.12 -8.47
CA SER A 186 16.29 -6.64 -7.20
C SER A 186 15.34 -6.35 -6.05
N ARG A 187 15.28 -7.26 -5.06
CA ARG A 187 14.45 -7.10 -3.86
C ARG A 187 14.69 -5.75 -3.17
N ASN A 188 15.96 -5.37 -3.01
CA ASN A 188 16.32 -4.15 -2.30
C ASN A 188 15.82 -2.93 -3.08
N ARG A 189 16.08 -2.87 -4.40
CA ARG A 189 15.62 -1.75 -5.24
C ARG A 189 14.10 -1.58 -5.20
N TYR A 190 13.33 -2.67 -5.22
CA TYR A 190 11.88 -2.58 -5.06
C TYR A 190 11.48 -1.97 -3.70
N PHE A 191 12.15 -2.34 -2.61
CA PHE A 191 11.89 -1.73 -1.29
C PHE A 191 12.38 -0.28 -1.20
N ASP A 192 13.44 0.09 -1.91
CA ASP A 192 13.90 1.48 -1.98
C ASP A 192 12.87 2.35 -2.72
N ILE A 193 12.37 1.90 -3.87
CA ILE A 193 11.29 2.58 -4.60
C ILE A 193 10.03 2.65 -3.72
N LEU A 194 9.61 1.54 -3.11
CA LEU A 194 8.43 1.52 -2.22
C LEU A 194 8.56 2.46 -1.02
N LYS A 195 9.79 2.70 -0.52
CA LYS A 195 10.08 3.62 0.59
C LYS A 195 9.96 5.09 0.21
N TYR A 196 10.32 5.43 -1.03
CA TYR A 196 10.34 6.81 -1.54
C TYR A 196 9.22 7.12 -2.55
N LEU A 197 8.34 6.16 -2.84
CA LEU A 197 7.19 6.34 -3.72
C LEU A 197 6.34 7.51 -3.25
N HIS A 198 6.18 8.50 -4.11
CA HIS A 198 5.54 9.76 -3.78
C HIS A 198 4.83 10.35 -5.01
N PHE A 199 3.85 11.22 -4.78
CA PHE A 199 2.89 11.64 -5.81
C PHE A 199 2.65 13.15 -5.90
N ASN A 200 3.20 13.95 -4.98
CA ASN A 200 3.00 15.39 -4.96
C ASN A 200 4.12 16.10 -4.16
N ASP A 201 4.47 17.32 -4.53
CA ASP A 201 5.61 18.02 -3.95
C ASP A 201 5.32 18.47 -2.50
N ASN A 202 6.15 18.07 -1.53
CA ASN A 202 5.95 18.51 -0.14
C ASN A 202 6.25 20.01 0.07
N ALA A 203 6.97 20.68 -0.84
CA ALA A 203 7.26 22.11 -0.73
C ALA A 203 5.99 22.97 -0.90
N HIS A 204 4.97 22.45 -1.59
CA HIS A 204 3.69 23.13 -1.83
C HIS A 204 2.55 22.60 -0.95
N LEU A 205 2.84 21.79 0.08
CA LEU A 205 1.83 21.31 1.04
C LEU A 205 1.39 22.46 1.97
N PRO A 206 0.10 22.88 1.95
CA PRO A 206 -0.36 23.97 2.80
C PRO A 206 -0.26 23.65 4.30
N ALA A 207 -0.22 24.68 5.13
CA ALA A 207 -0.33 24.54 6.58
C ALA A 207 -1.72 24.02 6.97
N LYS A 208 -1.88 23.40 8.14
CA LYS A 208 -3.14 22.70 8.52
C LYS A 208 -4.33 23.64 8.80
N ASP A 209 -4.00 24.90 9.08
CA ASP A 209 -4.87 26.03 9.33
C ASP A 209 -5.18 26.84 8.06
N ASP A 210 -4.50 26.53 6.95
CA ASP A 210 -4.77 27.12 5.63
C ASP A 210 -6.10 26.57 5.06
N PRO A 211 -7.03 27.42 4.56
CA PRO A 211 -8.23 26.98 3.86
C PRO A 211 -7.98 26.06 2.66
N ALA A 212 -6.80 26.12 2.03
CA ALA A 212 -6.38 25.24 0.94
C ALA A 212 -5.88 23.85 1.40
N TYR A 213 -5.88 23.56 2.71
CA TYR A 213 -5.37 22.29 3.25
C TYR A 213 -6.21 21.07 2.88
N ASP A 214 -5.82 20.36 1.83
CA ASP A 214 -6.36 19.04 1.52
C ASP A 214 -5.70 17.92 2.35
N ARG A 215 -6.51 17.14 3.07
CA ARG A 215 -6.07 15.94 3.80
C ARG A 215 -5.56 14.84 2.88
N LEU A 216 -5.96 14.86 1.61
CA LEU A 216 -5.52 13.94 0.56
C LEU A 216 -4.40 14.49 -0.32
N TYR A 217 -3.87 15.70 -0.05
CA TYR A 217 -2.87 16.40 -0.87
C TYR A 217 -1.75 15.48 -1.44
N LYS A 218 -1.21 14.59 -0.60
CA LYS A 218 -0.11 13.68 -0.96
C LYS A 218 -0.48 12.57 -1.94
N ILE A 219 -1.77 12.33 -2.21
CA ILE A 219 -2.28 11.40 -3.22
C ILE A 219 -3.19 12.10 -4.23
N ARG A 220 -3.45 13.40 -4.06
CA ARG A 220 -4.39 14.19 -4.86
C ARG A 220 -4.15 14.05 -6.37
N PRO A 221 -2.92 14.17 -6.89
CA PRO A 221 -2.66 13.99 -8.33
C PRO A 221 -2.99 12.58 -8.86
N VAL A 222 -2.91 11.54 -8.02
CA VAL A 222 -3.31 10.17 -8.42
C VAL A 222 -4.82 10.02 -8.42
N VAL A 223 -5.49 10.60 -7.43
CA VAL A 223 -6.96 10.54 -7.31
C VAL A 223 -7.60 11.26 -8.49
N ASP A 224 -7.18 12.50 -8.76
CA ASP A 224 -7.79 13.33 -9.80
C ASP A 224 -7.50 12.74 -11.20
N HIS A 225 -6.25 12.35 -11.48
CA HIS A 225 -5.90 11.69 -12.75
C HIS A 225 -6.74 10.43 -13.01
N LEU A 226 -6.92 9.57 -11.99
CA LEU A 226 -7.73 8.36 -12.18
C LEU A 226 -9.21 8.69 -12.37
N PHE A 227 -9.77 9.70 -11.69
CA PHE A 227 -11.14 10.15 -11.94
C PHE A 227 -11.31 10.67 -13.38
N ASP A 228 -10.40 11.51 -13.86
CA ASP A 228 -10.40 12.03 -15.22
C ASP A 228 -10.35 10.87 -16.24
N LYS A 229 -9.50 9.85 -16.01
CA LYS A 229 -9.43 8.67 -16.87
C LYS A 229 -10.67 7.79 -16.80
N PHE A 230 -11.28 7.58 -15.64
CA PHE A 230 -12.52 6.82 -15.55
C PHE A 230 -13.65 7.49 -16.35
N GLN A 231 -13.75 8.82 -16.28
CA GLN A 231 -14.74 9.60 -17.04
C GLN A 231 -14.45 9.62 -18.56
N GLN A 232 -13.18 9.67 -18.96
CA GLN A 232 -12.78 9.70 -20.38
C GLN A 232 -12.87 8.33 -21.06
N VAL A 233 -12.59 7.23 -20.35
CA VAL A 233 -12.45 5.90 -20.94
C VAL A 233 -13.78 5.15 -21.00
N TYR A 234 -14.69 5.36 -20.04
CA TYR A 234 -15.90 4.56 -19.91
C TYR A 234 -17.13 5.41 -19.57
N GLN A 235 -18.17 5.30 -20.40
CA GLN A 235 -19.49 5.85 -20.14
C GLN A 235 -20.36 4.79 -19.44
N PRO A 236 -20.80 5.00 -18.18
CA PRO A 236 -21.72 4.08 -17.54
C PRO A 236 -23.09 4.09 -18.21
N ARG A 237 -23.85 2.99 -18.09
CA ARG A 237 -25.28 2.90 -18.41
C ARG A 237 -26.11 3.80 -17.47
N ARG A 238 -27.41 3.94 -17.79
CA ARG A 238 -28.39 4.75 -17.05
C ARG A 238 -28.43 4.43 -15.55
N ASP A 239 -28.39 3.14 -15.20
CA ASP A 239 -28.67 2.67 -13.85
C ASP A 239 -27.36 2.40 -13.09
N VAL A 240 -27.14 3.17 -12.02
CA VAL A 240 -25.93 3.13 -11.20
C VAL A 240 -26.26 3.05 -9.71
N CYS A 241 -25.41 2.35 -8.96
CA CYS A 241 -25.48 2.19 -7.52
C CYS A 241 -24.29 2.89 -6.85
N VAL A 242 -24.53 3.59 -5.74
CA VAL A 242 -23.48 4.18 -4.89
C VAL A 242 -23.48 3.49 -3.53
N ASP A 243 -22.38 2.82 -3.17
CA ASP A 243 -22.20 2.15 -1.86
C ASP A 243 -20.84 2.50 -1.21
N GLU A 244 -20.76 2.21 0.09
CA GLU A 244 -19.65 2.48 0.97
C GLU A 244 -18.73 1.25 1.13
N SER A 245 -17.53 1.30 0.56
CA SER A 245 -16.47 0.33 0.85
C SER A 245 -15.59 0.77 2.02
N LEU A 246 -14.99 -0.20 2.73
CA LEU A 246 -14.10 0.05 3.87
C LEU A 246 -12.78 -0.72 3.70
N LEU A 247 -11.75 -0.01 3.21
CA LEU A 247 -10.40 -0.55 3.08
C LEU A 247 -9.75 -0.67 4.46
N LEU A 248 -9.43 -1.90 4.89
CA LEU A 248 -8.82 -2.17 6.20
C LEU A 248 -7.50 -1.40 6.37
N TRP A 249 -7.46 -0.49 7.34
CA TRP A 249 -6.25 0.28 7.66
C TRP A 249 -6.00 0.31 9.17
N LYS A 250 -4.87 -0.28 9.59
CA LYS A 250 -4.45 -0.37 11.00
C LYS A 250 -3.47 0.73 11.42
N GLY A 251 -2.97 1.53 10.48
CA GLY A 251 -2.02 2.61 10.74
C GLY A 251 -2.66 3.85 11.41
N ARG A 252 -1.80 4.84 11.71
CA ARG A 252 -2.23 6.18 12.13
C ARG A 252 -2.63 6.98 10.89
N LEU A 253 -3.89 7.40 10.81
CA LEU A 253 -4.43 8.20 9.71
C LEU A 253 -5.59 9.04 10.23
N LEU A 254 -5.64 10.32 9.86
CA LEU A 254 -6.58 11.29 10.44
C LEU A 254 -8.05 11.01 10.09
N PHE A 255 -8.30 10.46 8.90
CA PHE A 255 -9.64 10.17 8.37
C PHE A 255 -9.97 8.66 8.39
N ARG A 256 -9.35 7.90 9.32
CA ARG A 256 -9.72 6.49 9.54
C ARG A 256 -11.06 6.40 10.29
N GLN A 257 -12.05 5.76 9.68
CA GLN A 257 -13.39 5.62 10.25
C GLN A 257 -13.59 4.28 10.96
N TYR A 258 -14.52 4.25 11.91
CA TYR A 258 -15.05 3.04 12.53
C TYR A 258 -16.48 2.78 12.03
N ILE A 259 -16.74 1.60 11.47
CA ILE A 259 -18.05 1.15 10.99
C ILE A 259 -18.31 -0.23 11.62
N PRO A 260 -19.13 -0.33 12.69
CA PRO A 260 -19.29 -1.58 13.46
C PRO A 260 -19.70 -2.80 12.63
N LEU A 261 -20.52 -2.58 11.60
CA LEU A 261 -21.17 -3.61 10.78
C LEU A 261 -20.26 -4.16 9.66
N LYS A 262 -19.22 -3.43 9.22
CA LYS A 262 -18.30 -3.91 8.17
C LYS A 262 -17.21 -4.79 8.82
N ARG A 263 -16.83 -5.92 8.17
CA ARG A 263 -15.88 -6.93 8.71
C ARG A 263 -14.55 -6.36 9.21
N ALA A 264 -13.97 -5.39 8.50
CA ALA A 264 -12.72 -4.75 8.89
C ALA A 264 -12.84 -3.88 10.16
N ARG A 265 -14.06 -3.38 10.45
CA ARG A 265 -14.47 -2.40 11.45
C ARG A 265 -13.77 -1.05 11.44
N PHE A 266 -12.45 -1.01 11.24
CA PHE A 266 -11.64 0.22 11.14
C PHE A 266 -10.95 0.28 9.78
N GLY A 267 -11.04 1.42 9.09
CA GLY A 267 -10.45 1.55 7.77
C GLY A 267 -10.56 2.93 7.14
N ILE A 268 -10.13 3.01 5.89
CA ILE A 268 -10.40 4.14 5.00
C ILE A 268 -11.75 3.85 4.34
N LYS A 269 -12.72 4.72 4.57
CA LYS A 269 -14.01 4.66 3.89
C LYS A 269 -13.86 5.24 2.49
N ILE A 270 -14.42 4.54 1.50
CA ILE A 270 -14.39 4.93 0.08
C ILE A 270 -15.82 4.79 -0.43
N TYR A 271 -16.35 5.81 -1.09
CA TYR A 271 -17.59 5.71 -1.84
C TYR A 271 -17.26 5.18 -3.24
N LEU A 272 -18.00 4.17 -3.68
CA LEU A 272 -17.86 3.58 -5.01
C LEU A 272 -19.16 3.84 -5.77
N CYS A 273 -19.04 4.34 -6.99
CA CYS A 273 -20.12 4.30 -7.97
C CYS A 273 -19.88 3.08 -8.86
N CYS A 274 -20.87 2.21 -8.97
CA CYS A 274 -20.82 1.01 -9.80
C CYS A 274 -22.07 0.95 -10.66
N GLU A 275 -21.92 0.54 -11.91
CA GLU A 275 -23.05 0.28 -12.78
C GLU A 275 -23.83 -0.95 -12.30
N SER A 276 -25.16 -0.93 -12.39
CA SER A 276 -25.95 -2.13 -12.16
C SER A 276 -26.06 -2.95 -13.45
N ASP A 277 -25.29 -4.04 -13.56
CA ASP A 277 -25.70 -5.13 -14.44
C ASP A 277 -27.05 -5.65 -13.94
N GLY A 278 -28.08 -5.57 -14.79
CA GLY A 278 -29.49 -5.79 -14.42
C GLY A 278 -29.88 -7.22 -14.05
N GLU A 279 -28.92 -8.11 -13.78
CA GLU A 279 -29.18 -9.47 -13.31
C GLU A 279 -29.50 -9.48 -11.81
N VAL A 280 -30.74 -9.12 -11.47
CA VAL A 280 -31.35 -9.49 -10.18
C VAL A 280 -31.65 -10.99 -10.21
N SER A 281 -30.62 -11.80 -9.96
CA SER A 281 -30.72 -13.25 -9.81
C SER A 281 -30.70 -13.63 -8.32
N GLY A 282 -31.88 -13.74 -7.70
CA GLY A 282 -32.04 -14.23 -6.31
C GLY A 282 -33.13 -13.52 -5.52
#